data_AF-A0AAE3KN54-F1
#
_entry.id   AF-A0AAE3KN54-F1
#
_cell.length_a   1.000
_cell.length_b   1.000
_cell.length_c   1.000
_cell.angle_alpha   90.00
_cell.angle_beta   90.00
_cell.angle_gamma   90.00
#
_symmetry.space_group_name_H-M   'P 1'
#
loop_
_entity.id
_entity.type
_entity.pdbx_description
1 polymer ?
#
loop_
_entity_poly.entity_id
_entity_poly.type
_entity_poly.pdbx_seq_one_letter_code
_entity_poly.pdbx_strand_id
1 'polypeptide(L)'
;MRILIAYPVDEDVLLAILNDNVIYRPDLQTKGSRFVTKALTELRPDVLIAQELPDEQAVQSWVSATPKSARFIVQKGNIHQDGEARQSWFAGVPVFTTALNDRIHPDIQPLSVAERVHTERLVWGGDYTLRVSFLKVKKHLLCSSVRALSIL
;
A
#
# COMPACT_ATOMS: atom_id res chain seq x y z
N MET A 1 -9.67 -2.10 7.62
CA MET A 1 -8.98 -1.95 6.33
C MET A 1 -7.85 -2.95 6.28
N ARG A 2 -7.99 -4.01 5.49
CA ARG A 2 -6.99 -5.06 5.24
C ARG A 2 -6.42 -4.88 3.84
N ILE A 3 -5.11 -4.81 3.73
CA ILE A 3 -4.42 -4.64 2.45
C ILE A 3 -3.72 -5.96 2.13
N LEU A 4 -3.95 -6.52 0.95
CA LEU A 4 -3.24 -7.70 0.46
C LEU A 4 -2.26 -7.28 -0.64
N ILE A 5 -0.99 -7.65 -0.48
CA ILE A 5 0.05 -7.41 -1.48
C ILE A 5 0.42 -8.76 -2.09
N ALA A 6 0.12 -8.91 -3.38
CA ALA A 6 0.18 -10.16 -4.11
C ALA A 6 1.33 -10.20 -5.14
N TYR A 7 2.40 -9.44 -4.92
CA TYR A 7 3.61 -9.45 -5.75
C TYR A 7 4.85 -9.15 -4.91
N PRO A 8 6.05 -9.58 -5.33
CA PRO A 8 7.29 -9.26 -4.64
C PRO A 8 7.56 -7.75 -4.57
N VAL A 9 7.86 -7.25 -3.37
CA VAL A 9 8.32 -5.87 -3.13
C VAL A 9 9.72 -5.89 -2.54
N ASP A 10 10.46 -4.79 -2.71
CA ASP A 10 11.78 -4.62 -2.11
C ASP A 10 11.72 -4.67 -0.58
N GLU A 11 12.78 -5.17 0.04
CA GLU A 11 12.84 -5.42 1.49
C GLU A 11 12.64 -4.14 2.30
N ASP A 12 13.18 -3.01 1.84
CA ASP A 12 13.01 -1.71 2.50
C ASP A 12 11.53 -1.27 2.52
N VAL A 13 10.80 -1.52 1.43
CA VAL A 13 9.37 -1.22 1.34
C VAL A 13 8.58 -2.18 2.23
N LEU A 14 8.96 -3.45 2.25
CA LEU A 14 8.35 -4.47 3.09
C LEU A 14 8.46 -4.09 4.58
N LEU A 15 9.64 -3.70 5.06
CA LEU A 15 9.84 -3.29 6.45
C LEU A 15 9.02 -2.04 6.81
N ALA A 16 8.83 -1.13 5.86
CA ALA A 16 8.01 0.08 6.07
C ALA A 16 6.50 -0.21 6.19
N ILE A 17 5.99 -1.27 5.55
CA ILE A 17 4.55 -1.57 5.48
C ILE A 17 4.09 -2.69 6.44
N LEU A 18 5.01 -3.49 6.98
CA LEU A 18 4.70 -4.64 7.82
C LEU A 18 4.11 -4.30 9.20
N ASN A 19 4.15 -3.04 9.62
CA ASN A 19 3.55 -2.60 10.88
C ASN A 19 2.03 -2.38 10.80
N ASP A 20 1.44 -2.45 9.60
CA ASP A 20 0.02 -2.18 9.37
C ASP A 20 -0.79 -3.46 9.12
N ASN A 21 -2.11 -3.31 8.93
CA ASN A 21 -3.06 -4.37 8.55
C ASN A 21 -2.81 -4.91 7.12
N VAL A 22 -1.55 -5.22 6.81
CA VAL A 22 -1.02 -5.65 5.53
C VAL A 22 -0.75 -7.14 5.59
N ILE A 23 -1.25 -7.86 4.59
CA ILE A 23 -1.01 -9.27 4.38
C ILE A 23 -0.09 -9.38 3.16
N TYR A 24 1.12 -9.86 3.37
CA TYR A 24 2.10 -10.04 2.30
C TYR A 24 2.08 -11.48 1.79
N ARG A 25 1.69 -11.67 0.53
CA ARG A 25 1.56 -12.98 -0.14
C ARG A 25 2.05 -12.91 -1.59
N PRO A 26 3.37 -12.68 -1.80
CA PRO A 26 3.94 -12.57 -3.15
C PRO A 26 3.82 -13.86 -3.94
N ASP A 27 3.64 -15.00 -3.27
CA ASP A 27 3.41 -16.30 -3.89
C ASP A 27 2.17 -16.29 -4.80
N LEU A 28 1.14 -15.51 -4.47
CA LEU A 28 -0.12 -15.45 -5.22
C LEU A 28 0.06 -15.02 -6.68
N GLN A 29 1.08 -14.22 -7.00
CA GLN A 29 1.36 -13.79 -8.38
C GLN A 29 1.58 -14.97 -9.33
N THR A 30 2.27 -16.00 -8.85
CA THR A 30 2.66 -17.17 -9.65
C THR A 30 1.70 -18.34 -9.53
N LYS A 31 0.69 -18.22 -8.67
CA LYS A 31 -0.25 -19.31 -8.38
C LYS A 31 -1.40 -19.28 -9.37
N GLY A 32 -1.94 -20.46 -9.67
CA GLY A 32 -3.14 -20.58 -10.50
C GLY A 32 -4.35 -19.90 -9.86
N SER A 33 -5.30 -19.50 -10.71
CA SER A 33 -6.48 -18.73 -10.34
C SER A 33 -7.30 -19.30 -9.19
N ARG A 34 -7.39 -20.63 -9.06
CA ARG A 34 -8.07 -21.30 -7.94
C ARG A 34 -7.50 -20.89 -6.57
N PHE A 35 -6.18 -20.75 -6.47
CA PHE A 35 -5.51 -20.33 -5.22
C PHE A 35 -5.74 -18.85 -4.94
N VAL A 36 -5.71 -18.01 -5.98
CA VAL A 36 -6.00 -16.58 -5.86
C VAL A 36 -7.43 -16.36 -5.40
N THR A 37 -8.41 -17.04 -6.00
CA THR A 37 -9.81 -17.01 -5.60
C THR A 37 -9.99 -17.41 -4.13
N LYS A 38 -9.36 -18.51 -3.71
CA LYS A 38 -9.41 -18.96 -2.32
C LYS A 38 -8.81 -17.91 -1.37
N ALA A 39 -7.64 -17.36 -1.71
CA ALA A 39 -6.99 -16.36 -0.87
C ALA A 39 -7.85 -15.08 -0.73
N LEU A 40 -8.40 -14.55 -1.82
CA LEU A 40 -9.23 -13.34 -1.76
C LEU A 40 -10.53 -13.57 -0.96
N THR A 41 -11.16 -14.74 -1.09
CA THR A 41 -12.41 -15.07 -0.38
C THR A 41 -12.20 -15.36 1.11
N GLU A 42 -11.09 -15.98 1.49
CA GLU A 42 -10.75 -16.30 2.89
C GLU A 42 -10.18 -15.09 3.64
N LEU A 43 -9.22 -14.38 3.04
CA LEU A 43 -8.53 -13.26 3.69
C LEU A 43 -9.40 -12.01 3.74
N ARG A 44 -10.33 -11.88 2.77
CA ARG A 44 -11.28 -10.77 2.64
C ARG A 44 -10.58 -9.41 2.73
N PRO A 45 -9.57 -9.14 1.88
CA PRO A 45 -8.93 -7.84 1.87
C PRO A 45 -9.95 -6.76 1.47
N ASP A 46 -9.72 -5.54 1.93
CA ASP A 46 -10.41 -4.34 1.43
C ASP A 46 -9.65 -3.77 0.22
N VAL A 47 -8.33 -3.94 0.19
CA VAL A 47 -7.46 -3.45 -0.89
C VAL A 47 -6.59 -4.60 -1.40
N LEU A 48 -6.56 -4.79 -2.72
CA LEU A 48 -5.62 -5.70 -3.38
C LEU A 48 -4.57 -4.87 -4.14
N ILE A 49 -3.29 -5.07 -3.82
CA ILE A 49 -2.18 -4.51 -4.58
C ILE A 49 -1.53 -5.65 -5.36
N ALA A 50 -1.57 -5.58 -6.69
CA ALA A 50 -1.08 -6.64 -7.56
C ALA A 50 -0.37 -6.06 -8.79
N GLN A 51 0.55 -6.83 -9.37
CA GLN A 51 1.17 -6.47 -10.64
C GLN A 51 0.24 -6.81 -11.82
N GLU A 52 -0.42 -7.95 -11.74
CA GLU A 52 -1.40 -8.42 -12.73
C GLU A 52 -2.79 -8.50 -12.10
N LEU A 53 -3.82 -8.24 -12.91
CA LEU A 53 -5.20 -8.37 -12.44
C LEU A 53 -5.54 -9.86 -12.25
N PRO A 54 -6.26 -10.22 -11.17
CA PRO A 54 -6.80 -11.57 -11.04
C PRO A 54 -7.84 -11.83 -12.13
N ASP A 55 -8.11 -13.11 -12.37
CA ASP A 55 -9.24 -13.52 -13.20
C ASP A 55 -10.54 -12.90 -12.71
N GLU A 56 -11.44 -12.57 -13.65
CA GLU A 56 -12.72 -11.93 -13.35
C GLU A 56 -13.53 -12.73 -12.32
N GLN A 57 -13.55 -14.06 -12.46
CA GLN A 57 -14.24 -14.97 -11.52
C GLN A 57 -13.69 -14.86 -10.09
N ALA A 58 -12.38 -14.66 -9.93
CA ALA A 58 -11.76 -14.50 -8.62
C ALA A 58 -12.23 -13.19 -7.96
N VAL A 59 -12.30 -12.10 -8.73
CA VAL A 59 -12.78 -10.80 -8.25
C VAL A 59 -14.27 -10.85 -7.91
N GLN A 60 -15.11 -11.46 -8.74
CA GLN A 60 -16.53 -11.64 -8.44
C GLN A 60 -16.77 -12.47 -7.17
N SER A 61 -15.96 -13.53 -6.97
CA SER A 61 -16.02 -14.35 -5.75
C SER A 61 -15.64 -13.53 -4.51
N TRP A 62 -14.60 -12.71 -4.61
CA TRP A 62 -14.16 -11.79 -3.55
C TRP A 62 -15.24 -10.75 -3.21
N VAL A 63 -15.85 -10.13 -4.22
CA VAL A 63 -16.97 -9.18 -4.06
C VAL A 63 -18.14 -9.82 -3.32
N SER A 64 -18.51 -11.03 -3.73
CA SER A 64 -19.61 -11.80 -3.12
C SER A 64 -19.32 -12.20 -1.67
N ALA A 65 -18.06 -12.47 -1.33
CA ALA A 65 -17.65 -12.83 0.02
C ALA A 65 -17.64 -11.66 1.02
N THR A 66 -17.72 -10.41 0.54
CA THR A 66 -17.55 -9.21 1.37
C THR A 66 -18.54 -8.08 1.03
N PRO A 67 -19.85 -8.34 0.91
CA PRO A 67 -20.81 -7.46 0.22
C PRO A 67 -20.94 -6.03 0.77
N LYS A 68 -20.52 -5.78 2.02
CA LYS A 68 -20.64 -4.49 2.71
C LYS A 68 -19.35 -3.65 2.75
N SER A 69 -18.24 -4.17 2.24
CA SER A 69 -16.95 -3.46 2.27
C SER A 69 -16.67 -2.75 0.95
N ALA A 70 -16.18 -1.52 1.05
CA ALA A 70 -15.58 -0.84 -0.09
C ALA A 70 -14.32 -1.60 -0.51
N ARG A 71 -14.17 -1.84 -1.82
CA ARG A 71 -13.07 -2.62 -2.40
C ARG A 71 -12.48 -1.88 -3.57
N PHE A 72 -11.16 -1.97 -3.71
CA PHE A 72 -10.46 -1.48 -4.88
C PHE A 72 -9.17 -2.27 -5.11
N ILE A 73 -8.72 -2.26 -6.36
CA ILE A 73 -7.47 -2.87 -6.79
C ILE A 73 -6.49 -1.75 -7.11
N VAL A 74 -5.27 -1.85 -6.60
CA VAL A 74 -4.13 -1.03 -7.01
C VAL A 74 -3.26 -1.91 -7.90
N GLN A 75 -3.22 -1.59 -9.19
CA GLN A 75 -2.40 -2.30 -10.15
C GLN A 75 -1.08 -1.57 -10.33
N LYS A 76 0.04 -2.27 -10.12
CA LYS A 76 1.36 -1.75 -10.48
C LYS A 76 1.43 -1.65 -12.01
N GLY A 77 1.59 -0.45 -12.54
CA GLY A 77 1.74 -0.22 -13.97
C GLY A 77 3.03 -0.86 -14.51
N ASN A 78 2.98 -1.34 -15.76
CA ASN A 78 4.16 -1.83 -16.45
C ASN A 78 5.02 -0.66 -16.96
N ILE A 79 6.34 -0.86 -16.94
CA ILE A 79 7.42 0.10 -17.27
C ILE A 79 7.22 0.81 -18.63
N HIS A 80 6.43 0.22 -19.53
CA HIS A 80 6.22 0.73 -20.89
C HIS A 80 5.02 1.67 -21.04
N GLN A 81 4.26 1.96 -19.98
CA GLN A 81 3.17 2.92 -20.04
C GLN A 81 3.57 4.24 -19.38
N ASP A 82 4.21 5.12 -20.17
CA ASP A 82 4.32 6.54 -19.85
C ASP A 82 2.91 7.15 -19.89
N GLY A 83 2.27 7.23 -18.73
CA GLY A 83 0.93 7.80 -18.62
C GLY A 83 0.55 8.06 -17.18
N GLU A 84 -0.28 9.09 -16.98
CA GLU A 84 -0.85 9.47 -15.68
C GLU A 84 -1.55 8.29 -15.00
N ALA A 85 -1.71 8.35 -13.67
CA ALA A 85 -2.49 7.37 -12.94
C ALA A 85 -3.90 7.26 -13.54
N ARG A 86 -4.31 6.03 -13.89
CA ARG A 86 -5.61 5.78 -14.53
C ARG A 86 -6.54 5.07 -13.56
N GLN A 87 -7.79 5.52 -13.52
CA GLN A 87 -8.87 4.80 -12.88
C GLN A 87 -9.67 4.04 -13.95
N SER A 88 -9.90 2.76 -13.72
CA SER A 88 -10.76 1.91 -14.54
C SER A 88 -11.65 1.04 -13.64
N TRP A 89 -12.49 0.20 -14.24
CA TRP A 89 -13.37 -0.72 -13.53
C TRP A 89 -13.15 -2.14 -14.04
N PHE A 90 -13.03 -3.10 -13.12
CA PHE A 90 -12.85 -4.51 -13.44
C PHE A 90 -13.77 -5.35 -12.55
N ALA A 91 -14.65 -6.16 -13.15
CA ALA A 91 -15.64 -6.96 -12.43
C ALA A 91 -16.48 -6.15 -11.40
N GLY A 92 -16.79 -4.88 -11.72
CA GLY A 92 -17.50 -3.97 -10.82
C GLY A 92 -16.67 -3.43 -9.64
N VAL A 93 -15.35 -3.65 -9.64
CA VAL A 93 -14.41 -3.11 -8.65
C VAL A 93 -13.55 -2.02 -9.31
N PRO A 94 -13.38 -0.85 -8.68
CA PRO A 94 -12.48 0.18 -9.19
C PRO A 94 -11.02 -0.29 -9.15
N VAL A 95 -10.30 -0.03 -10.23
CA VAL A 95 -8.88 -0.34 -10.41
C VAL A 95 -8.12 0.96 -10.59
N PHE A 96 -7.07 1.15 -9.80
CA PHE A 96 -6.15 2.27 -9.89
C PHE A 96 -4.80 1.77 -10.37
N THR A 97 -4.42 2.16 -11.59
CA THR A 97 -3.11 1.80 -12.14
C THR A 97 -2.11 2.89 -11.80
N THR A 98 -1.03 2.53 -11.09
CA THR A 98 0.05 3.46 -10.77
C THR A 98 1.04 3.54 -11.91
N ALA A 99 1.33 4.74 -12.41
CA ALA A 99 2.43 4.97 -13.34
C ALA A 99 3.75 4.61 -12.66
N LEU A 100 4.62 3.88 -13.36
CA LEU A 100 5.98 3.59 -12.90
C LEU A 100 6.85 4.83 -13.15
N ASN A 101 6.48 5.96 -12.55
CA ASN A 101 7.37 7.10 -12.51
C ASN A 101 8.31 6.87 -11.33
N ASP A 102 9.38 6.12 -11.59
CA ASP A 102 10.49 5.79 -10.68
C ASP A 102 11.25 7.02 -10.14
N ARG A 103 10.69 8.22 -10.29
CA ARG A 103 11.07 9.36 -9.48
C ARG A 103 10.12 9.43 -8.30
N ILE A 104 10.40 8.61 -7.29
CA ILE A 104 10.29 9.12 -5.91
C ILE A 104 11.02 10.45 -5.96
N HIS A 105 10.27 11.55 -5.89
CA HIS A 105 10.84 12.89 -5.95
C HIS A 105 11.98 12.92 -4.92
N PRO A 106 13.20 13.41 -5.24
CA PRO A 106 14.29 13.46 -4.26
C PRO A 106 13.93 14.25 -2.98
N ASP A 107 12.82 14.97 -3.00
CA ASP A 107 12.26 15.69 -1.84
C ASP A 107 11.40 14.80 -0.92
N ILE A 108 10.96 13.63 -1.39
CA ILE A 108 10.59 12.52 -0.51
C ILE A 108 11.91 11.83 -0.20
N GLN A 109 12.72 12.48 0.63
CA GLN A 109 13.82 11.78 1.26
C GLN A 109 13.21 10.53 1.91
N PRO A 110 13.74 9.32 1.66
CA PRO A 110 13.56 8.29 2.67
C PRO A 110 13.99 8.93 3.99
N LEU A 111 13.30 8.64 5.09
CA LEU A 111 13.86 8.86 6.42
C LEU A 111 15.11 7.95 6.51
N SER A 112 16.17 8.36 5.84
CA SER A 112 17.46 7.73 5.84
C SER A 112 18.01 8.00 7.22
N VAL A 113 17.99 6.96 8.04
CA VAL A 113 19.05 6.71 9.00
C VAL A 113 19.28 7.89 9.97
N ALA A 114 18.21 8.39 10.59
CA ALA A 114 18.33 9.33 11.71
C ALA A 114 17.89 8.69 13.03
N GLU A 115 18.20 7.41 13.23
CA GLU A 115 18.27 6.82 14.58
C GLU A 115 19.46 5.85 14.65
N ARG A 116 20.65 6.32 14.25
CA ARG A 116 21.82 5.96 15.04
C ARG A 116 21.62 6.61 16.40
N VAL A 117 21.07 5.84 17.33
CA VAL A 117 21.19 6.10 18.76
C VAL A 117 22.68 6.19 19.06
N HIS A 118 23.24 7.40 18.99
CA HIS A 118 24.50 7.70 19.63
C HIS A 118 24.21 7.73 21.12
N THR A 119 24.37 6.58 21.76
CA THR A 119 24.55 6.50 23.20
C THR A 119 25.96 7.00 23.52
N GLU A 120 26.18 8.31 23.43
CA GLU A 120 27.29 8.94 24.17
C GLU A 120 26.71 9.61 25.41
N ARG A 121 26.79 8.81 26.46
CA ARG A 121 26.69 9.10 27.88
C ARG A 121 27.26 10.49 28.22
N LEU A 122 26.38 11.47 28.44
CA LEU A 122 26.71 12.63 29.26
C LEU A 122 25.83 12.63 30.51
N VAL A 123 26.57 12.68 31.61
CA VAL A 123 26.19 12.52 32.99
C VAL A 123 25.73 13.88 33.51
N TRP A 124 24.62 13.87 34.26
CA TRP A 124 24.11 14.87 35.21
C TRP A 124 23.13 15.96 34.73
N GLY A 125 21.92 15.85 35.26
CA GLY A 125 21.38 16.90 36.13
C GLY A 125 20.22 17.72 35.56
N GLY A 126 18.99 17.37 35.96
CA GLY A 126 17.86 18.29 35.92
C GLY A 126 16.57 17.66 35.44
N ASP A 127 15.55 17.69 36.28
CA ASP A 127 14.17 17.32 35.97
C ASP A 127 13.63 18.09 34.75
N TYR A 128 13.29 17.37 33.68
CA TYR A 128 12.39 17.91 32.66
C TYR A 128 11.37 16.85 32.26
N THR A 129 10.11 17.16 32.57
CA THR A 129 8.91 16.50 32.08
C THR A 129 8.93 16.46 30.55
N LEU A 130 9.09 15.28 29.95
CA LEU A 130 8.97 15.07 28.51
C LEU A 130 7.50 15.24 28.08
N ARG A 131 7.11 16.46 27.72
CA ARG A 131 5.92 16.71 26.90
C ARG A 131 6.27 16.33 25.46
N VAL A 132 6.00 15.08 25.09
CA VAL A 132 6.00 14.66 23.68
C VAL A 132 4.81 15.34 23.00
N SER A 133 5.08 16.43 22.29
CA SER A 133 4.12 17.04 21.39
C SER A 133 4.05 16.17 20.14
N PHE A 134 3.04 15.30 20.04
CA PHE A 134 2.69 14.61 18.80
C PHE A 134 2.16 15.63 17.79
N LEU A 135 3.08 16.32 17.10
CA LEU A 135 2.74 17.23 16.02
C LEU A 135 2.40 16.42 14.76
N LYS A 136 1.15 15.99 14.69
CA LYS A 136 0.27 16.05 13.51
C LYS A 136 0.93 15.88 12.13
N VAL A 137 1.49 14.71 11.82
CA VAL A 137 1.79 14.29 10.43
C VAL A 137 0.89 13.11 10.05
N LYS A 138 -0.43 13.30 10.14
CA LYS A 138 -1.43 12.32 9.65
C LYS A 138 -2.11 12.74 8.35
N LYS A 139 -1.58 13.75 7.65
CA LYS A 139 -2.23 14.33 6.46
C LYS A 139 -1.48 14.16 5.14
N HIS A 140 -0.18 13.84 5.11
CA HIS A 140 0.55 13.88 3.84
C HIS A 140 0.58 12.59 3.02
N LEU A 141 0.49 11.40 3.62
CA LEU A 141 0.45 10.16 2.84
C LEU A 141 -0.91 9.87 2.19
N LEU A 142 -1.99 10.54 2.61
CA LEU A 142 -3.33 10.40 1.99
C LEU A 142 -3.71 11.57 1.07
N CYS A 143 -2.93 12.66 1.03
CA CYS A 143 -3.33 13.86 0.28
C CYS A 143 -2.85 13.86 -1.19
N SER A 144 -1.78 13.13 -1.51
CA SER A 144 -1.27 13.09 -2.89
C SER A 144 -2.13 12.24 -3.83
N SER A 145 -2.92 11.30 -3.32
CA SER A 145 -3.87 10.52 -4.15
C SER A 145 -5.30 11.08 -4.16
N VAL A 146 -5.67 11.95 -3.22
CA VAL A 146 -7.05 12.50 -3.17
C VAL A 146 -7.18 13.84 -3.92
N ARG A 147 -6.08 14.58 -4.15
CA ARG A 147 -6.14 15.82 -4.96
C ARG A 147 -6.39 15.59 -6.45
N ALA A 148 -6.19 14.38 -6.97
CA ALA A 148 -6.54 14.03 -8.36
C ALA A 148 -8.06 13.78 -8.58
N LEU A 149 -8.87 13.77 -7.51
CA LEU A 149 -10.31 13.45 -7.53
C LEU A 149 -11.21 14.66 -7.25
N SER A 150 -10.71 15.90 -7.32
CA SER A 150 -11.51 17.13 -7.09
C SER A 150 -11.57 18.08 -8.29
N ILE A 151 -11.20 17.61 -9.49
CA ILE A 151 -11.43 18.32 -10.75
C ILE A 151 -12.03 17.32 -11.73
N LEU A 152 -13.31 17.02 -11.56
CA LEU A 152 -14.29 16.56 -12.58
C LEU A 152 -15.64 16.28 -11.90
#